data_AF-A0A814K9Q4-F1
#
_entry.id   AF-A0A814K9Q4-F1
#
_cell.length_a   1.000
_cell.length_b   1.000
_cell.length_c   1.000
_cell.angle_alpha   90.00
_cell.angle_beta   90.00
_cell.angle_gamma   90.00
#
_symmetry.space_group_name_H-M   'P 1'
#
loop_
_entity.id
_entity.type
_entity.pdbx_description
1 polymer ?
#
loop_
_entity_poly.entity_id
_entity_poly.type
_entity_poly.pdbx_seq_one_letter_code
_entity_poly.pdbx_strand_id
1 'polypeptide(L)'
;MKWLRLSIVDNIDIREILDWNYYIDHFNSCIQKIITIPAALQNIHKIQLITKQKPSTDSKIDTYIRRAAEHLHTHSWQIISYELTDQIGIFKAWCLVEHELVQIAIKISRIFYVNYRTSIENNNNNNNNTHEQFKSIQRSIGYKRTITNYSKRVNRLLSHCSQVYYLYEYRLDKNHFHNYYTYIITELSNSNIGVYEMNVPLDFRLLIILDCICSLHKEHHCTNILSNLYHFNQLEFLSLSEQTYLQSGTLQCIYIYKEE
;
A
#
# COMPACT_ATOMS: atom_id res chain seq x y z
N MET A 1 -13.17 27.39 25.84
CA MET A 1 -11.95 27.44 26.68
C MET A 1 -12.24 27.99 28.09
N LYS A 2 -13.12 27.33 28.86
CA LYS A 2 -13.49 27.80 30.23
C LYS A 2 -12.48 27.33 31.30
N TRP A 3 -11.78 26.23 31.01
CA TRP A 3 -10.83 25.57 31.91
C TRP A 3 -9.42 26.15 31.87
N LEU A 4 -9.01 26.74 30.74
CA LEU A 4 -7.69 27.36 30.58
C LEU A 4 -7.65 28.82 31.06
N ARG A 5 -8.80 29.42 31.42
CA ARG A 5 -8.92 30.82 31.85
C ARG A 5 -8.26 31.87 30.92
N LEU A 6 -8.07 31.53 29.64
CA LEU A 6 -7.51 32.43 28.62
C LEU A 6 -8.64 32.95 27.72
N SER A 7 -8.70 34.27 27.54
CA SER A 7 -9.62 34.94 26.61
C SER A 7 -9.03 34.90 25.19
N ILE A 8 -9.62 34.07 24.34
CA ILE A 8 -9.60 34.02 22.86
C ILE A 8 -8.30 34.53 22.21
N VAL A 9 -7.45 33.59 21.78
CA VAL A 9 -6.41 33.81 20.78
C VAL A 9 -6.53 32.70 19.74
N ASP A 10 -6.69 33.07 18.45
CA ASP A 10 -7.07 32.19 17.34
C ASP A 10 -5.93 31.30 16.79
N ASN A 11 -4.85 31.11 17.54
CA ASN A 11 -3.80 30.17 17.16
C ASN A 11 -3.06 29.69 18.41
N ILE A 12 -3.51 28.58 18.98
CA ILE A 12 -2.90 28.02 20.19
C ILE A 12 -2.16 26.75 19.82
N ASP A 13 -0.83 26.80 19.91
CA ASP A 13 0.02 25.63 19.75
C ASP A 13 -0.09 24.77 21.01
N ILE A 14 -0.39 23.49 20.84
CA ILE A 14 -0.61 22.53 21.94
C ILE A 14 0.62 22.41 22.85
N ARG A 15 1.81 22.71 22.30
CA ARG A 15 3.08 22.69 23.03
C ARG A 15 3.14 23.72 24.16
N GLU A 16 2.39 24.82 24.05
CA GLU A 16 2.38 25.89 25.05
C GLU A 16 1.33 25.67 26.15
N ILE A 17 0.33 24.81 25.90
CA ILE A 17 -0.69 24.44 26.89
C ILE A 17 -0.17 23.36 27.86
N LEU A 18 0.72 22.49 27.40
CA LEU A 18 1.21 21.35 28.18
C LEU A 18 2.27 21.78 29.19
N ASP A 19 2.07 21.43 30.46
CA ASP A 19 3.11 21.56 31.49
C ASP A 19 4.17 20.48 31.29
N TRP A 20 5.17 20.78 30.46
CA TRP A 20 6.25 19.85 30.16
C TRP A 20 7.07 19.50 31.39
N ASN A 21 7.16 20.37 32.40
CA ASN A 21 7.93 20.09 33.61
C ASN A 21 7.27 18.94 34.40
N TYR A 22 5.94 18.95 34.53
CA TYR A 22 5.21 17.86 35.18
C TYR A 22 5.47 16.49 34.52
N TYR A 23 5.45 16.44 33.18
CA TYR A 23 5.69 15.21 32.42
C TYR A 23 7.17 14.78 32.47
N ILE A 24 8.10 15.73 32.41
CA ILE A 24 9.53 15.46 32.51
C ILE A 24 9.86 14.91 33.90
N ASP A 25 9.29 15.46 34.96
CA ASP A 25 9.52 15.00 36.34
C ASP A 25 9.00 13.56 36.55
N HIS A 26 7.80 13.26 36.04
CA HIS A 26 7.28 11.89 36.08
C HIS A 26 8.13 10.91 35.28
N PHE A 27 8.56 11.31 34.08
CA PHE A 27 9.43 10.48 33.24
C PHE A 27 10.79 10.23 33.89
N ASN A 28 11.38 11.25 34.49
CA ASN A 28 12.63 11.16 35.25
C ASN A 28 12.47 10.25 36.48
N SER A 29 11.35 10.33 37.20
CA SER A 29 11.06 9.43 38.32
C SER A 29 10.95 7.96 37.87
N CYS A 30 10.31 7.70 36.73
CA CYS A 30 10.25 6.37 36.13
C CYS A 30 11.63 5.86 35.70
N ILE A 31 12.43 6.69 35.02
CA ILE A 31 13.81 6.35 34.65
C ILE A 31 14.65 6.05 35.87
N GLN A 32 14.54 6.85 36.94
CA GLN A 32 15.29 6.62 38.17
C GLN A 32 14.97 5.26 38.77
N LYS A 33 13.69 4.90 38.87
CA LYS A 33 13.25 3.61 39.44
C LYS A 33 13.63 2.41 38.57
N ILE A 34 13.50 2.53 37.26
CA ILE A 34 13.69 1.39 36.34
C ILE A 34 15.17 1.20 35.95
N ILE A 35 15.91 2.30 35.82
CA ILE A 35 17.24 2.28 35.21
C ILE A 35 18.31 2.74 36.21
N THR A 36 18.18 3.96 36.74
CA THR A 36 19.28 4.59 37.49
C THR A 36 19.54 3.94 38.85
N ILE A 37 18.50 3.63 39.62
CA ILE A 37 18.62 3.06 40.97
C ILE A 37 19.19 1.63 40.91
N PRO A 38 18.66 0.70 40.08
CA PRO A 38 19.27 -0.62 39.92
C PRO A 38 20.72 -0.55 39.43
N ALA A 39 21.03 0.35 38.48
CA ALA A 39 22.39 0.52 37.98
C ALA A 39 23.36 1.04 39.05
N ALA A 40 22.91 1.96 39.91
CA ALA A 40 23.70 2.47 41.03
C ALA A 40 23.95 1.39 42.09
N LEU A 41 22.93 0.58 42.43
CA LEU A 41 23.08 -0.55 43.35
C LEU A 41 24.05 -1.63 42.81
N GLN A 42 24.19 -1.71 41.49
CA GLN A 42 25.13 -2.62 40.80
C GLN A 42 26.51 -1.98 40.53
N ASN A 43 26.80 -0.79 41.07
CA ASN A 43 28.05 -0.03 40.87
C ASN A 43 28.40 0.24 39.39
N ILE A 44 27.38 0.40 38.53
CA ILE A 44 27.58 0.74 37.11
C ILE A 44 27.67 2.26 36.97
N HIS A 45 28.88 2.81 37.07
CA HIS A 45 29.13 4.26 37.07
C HIS A 45 28.85 4.99 35.75
N LYS A 46 28.59 4.28 34.66
CA LYS A 46 28.35 4.88 33.35
C LYS A 46 27.27 4.14 32.59
N ILE A 47 26.03 4.63 32.68
CA ILE A 47 24.99 4.28 31.70
C ILE A 47 25.34 5.06 30.43
N GLN A 48 26.22 4.50 29.60
CA GLN A 48 26.32 4.95 28.22
C GLN A 48 24.96 4.67 27.57
N LEU A 49 24.40 5.61 26.82
CA LEU A 49 23.25 5.34 25.96
C LEU A 49 23.64 4.20 25.03
N ILE A 50 23.24 2.98 25.37
CA ILE A 50 23.50 1.79 24.56
C ILE A 50 22.60 1.94 23.33
N THR A 51 23.11 2.57 22.28
CA THR A 51 22.57 2.46 20.91
C THR A 51 23.10 1.23 20.20
N LYS A 52 23.67 0.25 20.92
CA LYS A 52 24.04 -1.04 20.35
C LYS A 52 23.20 -2.14 20.99
N GLN A 53 22.14 -2.51 20.28
CA GLN A 53 21.38 -3.73 20.53
C GLN A 53 22.36 -4.90 20.72
N LYS A 54 22.29 -5.54 21.88
CA LYS A 54 22.88 -6.85 22.13
C LYS A 54 22.09 -7.84 21.25
N PRO A 55 22.72 -8.69 20.43
CA PRO A 55 22.00 -9.76 19.75
C PRO A 55 21.64 -10.82 20.81
N SER A 56 20.52 -10.60 21.51
CA SER A 56 19.82 -11.63 22.24
C SER A 56 19.33 -12.67 21.23
N THR A 57 19.50 -13.95 21.57
CA THR A 57 18.78 -15.21 21.25
C THR A 57 17.60 -15.28 20.24
N ASP A 58 17.25 -14.24 19.49
CA ASP A 58 16.25 -14.17 18.43
C ASP A 58 16.77 -14.71 17.08
N SER A 59 18.07 -15.04 16.97
CA SER A 59 18.71 -15.40 15.70
C SER A 59 18.16 -16.67 15.05
N LYS A 60 17.61 -17.62 15.82
CA LYS A 60 17.08 -18.88 15.25
C LYS A 60 15.68 -18.72 14.63
N ILE A 61 14.80 -17.94 15.28
CA ILE A 61 13.45 -17.69 14.75
C ILE A 61 13.54 -16.75 13.56
N ASP A 62 14.38 -15.70 13.66
CA ASP A 62 14.60 -14.77 12.57
C ASP A 62 15.21 -15.45 11.34
N THR A 63 16.16 -16.38 11.53
CA THR A 63 16.68 -17.19 10.42
C THR A 63 15.66 -18.15 9.83
N TYR A 64 14.73 -18.69 10.62
CA TYR A 64 13.63 -19.51 10.08
C TYR A 64 12.66 -18.68 9.24
N ILE A 65 12.18 -17.54 9.76
CA ILE A 65 11.26 -16.65 9.06
C ILE A 65 11.92 -16.13 7.78
N ARG A 66 13.18 -15.71 7.86
CA ARG A 66 13.95 -15.28 6.69
C ARG A 66 14.09 -16.39 5.65
N ARG A 67 14.40 -17.63 6.06
CA ARG A 67 14.47 -18.78 5.13
C ARG A 67 13.12 -19.08 4.48
N ALA A 68 12.03 -19.03 5.24
CA ALA A 68 10.69 -19.22 4.71
C ALA A 68 10.33 -18.14 3.68
N ALA A 69 10.68 -16.88 3.95
CA ALA A 69 10.49 -15.79 3.00
C ALA A 69 11.41 -15.89 1.77
N GLU A 70 12.67 -16.29 1.95
CA GLU A 70 13.61 -16.56 0.85
C GLU A 70 13.12 -17.70 -0.04
N HIS A 71 12.59 -18.78 0.55
CA HIS A 71 11.99 -19.90 -0.17
C HIS A 71 10.79 -19.44 -1.00
N LEU A 72 9.89 -18.66 -0.39
CA LEU A 72 8.77 -18.07 -1.09
C LEU A 72 9.24 -17.19 -2.24
N HIS A 73 10.22 -16.31 -2.05
CA HIS A 73 10.63 -15.43 -3.13
C HIS A 73 11.34 -16.14 -4.28
N THR A 74 12.13 -17.18 -4.00
CA THR A 74 12.96 -17.87 -5.00
C THR A 74 12.14 -18.71 -5.97
N HIS A 75 11.01 -19.24 -5.52
CA HIS A 75 10.19 -20.17 -6.30
C HIS A 75 8.96 -19.49 -6.92
N SER A 76 8.47 -20.09 -8.00
CA SER A 76 7.17 -19.76 -8.61
C SER A 76 6.02 -20.25 -7.74
N TRP A 77 4.98 -19.43 -7.62
CA TRP A 77 3.78 -19.69 -6.84
C TRP A 77 2.68 -20.19 -7.78
N GLN A 78 2.11 -21.35 -7.45
CA GLN A 78 0.90 -21.84 -8.12
C GLN A 78 -0.30 -21.44 -7.27
N ILE A 79 -1.13 -20.55 -7.80
CA ILE A 79 -2.28 -20.01 -7.08
C ILE A 79 -3.40 -21.07 -7.09
N ILE A 80 -3.89 -21.45 -5.91
CA ILE A 80 -4.99 -22.42 -5.76
C ILE A 80 -6.30 -21.69 -5.52
N SER A 81 -6.30 -20.75 -4.58
CA SER A 81 -7.48 -19.96 -4.25
C SER A 81 -7.10 -18.60 -3.70
N TYR A 82 -8.04 -17.67 -3.75
CA TYR A 82 -7.95 -16.41 -3.05
C TYR A 82 -9.20 -16.17 -2.21
N GLU A 83 -9.04 -15.37 -1.17
CA GLU A 83 -10.06 -15.03 -0.21
C GLU A 83 -10.06 -13.51 0.01
N LEU A 84 -11.26 -12.94 0.12
CA LEU A 84 -11.43 -11.54 0.49
C LEU A 84 -11.02 -11.34 1.95
N THR A 85 -10.30 -10.26 2.22
CA THR A 85 -10.03 -9.83 3.60
C THR A 85 -10.95 -8.68 3.98
N ASP A 86 -11.01 -8.37 5.28
CA ASP A 86 -11.72 -7.19 5.80
C ASP A 86 -11.18 -5.87 5.20
N GLN A 87 -9.94 -5.89 4.71
CA GLN A 87 -9.30 -4.74 4.09
C GLN A 87 -9.48 -4.76 2.57
N ILE A 88 -10.30 -3.83 2.06
CA ILE A 88 -10.52 -3.64 0.62
C ILE A 88 -9.19 -3.39 -0.10
N GLY A 89 -8.89 -4.23 -1.09
CA GLY A 89 -7.66 -4.18 -1.88
C GLY A 89 -6.54 -5.06 -1.34
N ILE A 90 -6.75 -5.79 -0.25
CA ILE A 90 -5.86 -6.86 0.20
C ILE A 90 -6.61 -8.18 0.11
N PHE A 91 -5.99 -9.14 -0.57
CA PHE A 91 -6.51 -10.48 -0.77
C PHE A 91 -5.57 -11.47 -0.11
N LYS A 92 -6.11 -12.51 0.52
CA LYS A 92 -5.31 -13.65 0.94
C LYS A 92 -5.29 -14.63 -0.22
N ALA A 93 -4.14 -15.11 -0.63
CA ALA A 93 -4.03 -16.16 -1.63
C ALA A 93 -3.35 -17.38 -1.01
N TRP A 94 -3.90 -18.55 -1.31
CA TRP A 94 -3.30 -19.84 -1.01
C TRP A 94 -2.49 -20.25 -2.23
N CYS A 95 -1.19 -20.35 -2.03
CA CYS A 95 -0.22 -20.61 -3.06
C CYS A 95 0.54 -21.89 -2.72
N LEU A 96 0.67 -22.78 -3.70
CA LEU A 96 1.55 -23.92 -3.62
C LEU A 96 2.94 -23.49 -4.11
N VAL A 97 3.92 -23.61 -3.23
CA VAL A 97 5.33 -23.34 -3.50
C VAL A 97 6.05 -24.66 -3.37
N GLU A 98 6.44 -25.24 -4.51
CA GLU A 98 6.98 -26.61 -4.60
C GLU A 98 6.04 -27.66 -4.00
N HIS A 99 6.24 -27.99 -2.71
CA HIS A 99 5.49 -29.00 -1.95
C HIS A 99 4.79 -28.41 -0.71
N GLU A 100 4.95 -27.12 -0.45
CA GLU A 100 4.39 -26.45 0.72
C GLU A 100 3.26 -25.52 0.31
N LEU A 101 2.15 -25.61 1.06
CA LEU A 101 1.04 -24.69 0.92
C LEU A 101 1.29 -23.45 1.79
N VAL A 102 1.46 -22.30 1.16
CA VAL A 102 1.75 -21.03 1.82
C VAL A 102 0.61 -20.06 1.61
N GLN A 103 0.26 -19.34 2.68
CA GLN A 103 -0.69 -18.25 2.63
C GLN A 103 0.05 -16.92 2.46
N ILE A 104 -0.28 -16.19 1.41
CA ILE A 104 0.28 -14.86 1.12
C ILE A 104 -0.81 -13.79 1.09
N ALA A 105 -0.44 -12.54 1.35
CA ALA A 105 -1.33 -11.40 1.21
C ALA A 105 -0.94 -10.58 -0.01
N ILE A 106 -1.88 -10.36 -0.93
CA ILE A 106 -1.65 -9.61 -2.17
C ILE A 106 -2.41 -8.29 -2.07
N LYS A 107 -1.68 -7.17 -2.16
CA LYS A 107 -2.23 -5.83 -2.22
C LYS A 107 -2.41 -5.38 -3.68
N ILE A 108 -3.66 -5.18 -4.08
CA ILE A 108 -4.04 -4.65 -5.39
C ILE A 108 -4.52 -3.21 -5.25
N SER A 109 -3.93 -2.34 -6.07
CA SER A 109 -4.40 -0.97 -6.27
C SER A 109 -5.47 -0.92 -7.36
N ARG A 110 -6.43 -0.01 -7.26
CA ARG A 110 -7.43 0.21 -8.31
C ARG A 110 -6.77 0.86 -9.52
N ILE A 111 -6.97 0.26 -10.69
CA ILE A 111 -6.45 0.76 -11.97
C ILE A 111 -7.63 1.19 -12.84
N PHE A 112 -7.61 2.42 -13.32
CA PHE A 112 -8.62 2.91 -14.26
C PHE A 112 -7.99 3.92 -15.21
N TYR A 113 -8.68 4.20 -16.30
CA TYR A 113 -8.17 5.03 -17.37
C TYR A 113 -9.01 6.28 -17.53
N VAL A 114 -8.34 7.41 -17.74
CA VAL A 114 -9.00 8.69 -17.98
C VAL A 114 -8.47 9.26 -19.29
N ASN A 115 -9.37 9.49 -20.23
CA ASN A 115 -9.11 10.09 -21.53
C ASN A 115 -9.51 11.56 -21.48
N TYR A 116 -8.54 12.46 -21.45
CA TYR A 116 -8.78 13.89 -21.51
C TYR A 116 -8.79 14.36 -22.97
N ARG A 117 -9.72 15.25 -23.34
CA ARG A 117 -9.73 15.86 -24.68
C ARG A 117 -8.58 16.85 -24.89
N THR A 118 -8.04 17.43 -23.82
CA THR A 118 -6.92 18.36 -23.82
C THR A 118 -5.79 17.86 -22.91
N SER A 119 -4.54 18.14 -23.28
CA SER A 119 -3.40 17.70 -22.48
C SER A 119 -3.37 18.45 -21.13
N ILE A 120 -2.97 17.72 -20.08
CA ILE A 120 -2.78 18.31 -18.74
C ILE A 120 -1.58 19.28 -18.74
N GLU A 121 -0.61 19.06 -19.63
CA GLU A 121 0.63 19.85 -19.75
C GLU A 121 0.40 21.28 -20.24
N ASN A 122 -0.56 21.50 -21.15
CA ASN A 122 -0.80 22.82 -21.75
C ASN A 122 -1.37 23.85 -20.77
N ASN A 123 -1.97 23.42 -19.65
CA ASN A 123 -2.49 24.33 -18.62
C ASN A 123 -1.42 24.91 -17.70
N ASN A 124 -0.18 24.43 -17.75
CA ASN A 124 0.90 24.96 -16.92
C ASN A 124 1.64 26.14 -17.59
N ASN A 125 1.53 26.28 -18.91
CA ASN A 125 2.24 27.32 -19.67
C ASN A 125 1.39 28.55 -20.02
N ASN A 126 0.07 28.52 -19.77
CA ASN A 126 -0.79 29.69 -19.96
C ASN A 126 -0.83 30.56 -18.69
N ASN A 127 0.32 31.10 -18.32
CA ASN A 127 0.36 32.40 -17.66
C ASN A 127 0.00 33.42 -18.73
N ASN A 128 -1.27 33.84 -18.77
CA ASN A 128 -1.69 35.21 -19.08
C ASN A 128 -3.21 35.34 -18.89
N ASN A 129 -3.56 35.86 -17.71
CA ASN A 129 -4.62 36.85 -17.49
C ASN A 129 -5.90 36.73 -18.34
N THR A 130 -6.77 35.78 -18.00
CA THR A 130 -8.24 35.95 -18.15
C THR A 130 -8.97 35.01 -17.17
N HIS A 131 -9.35 35.60 -16.03
CA HIS A 131 -10.56 35.34 -15.24
C HIS A 131 -10.90 33.87 -14.88
N GLU A 132 -10.29 33.31 -13.84
CA GLU A 132 -10.74 33.40 -12.42
C GLU A 132 -11.98 32.61 -12.02
N GLN A 133 -12.84 32.13 -12.94
CA GLN A 133 -13.96 31.25 -12.55
C GLN A 133 -13.60 29.76 -12.52
N PHE A 134 -12.52 29.35 -13.19
CA PHE A 134 -12.00 27.98 -13.12
C PHE A 134 -10.83 27.80 -12.13
N LYS A 135 -10.42 28.89 -11.45
CA LYS A 135 -9.33 28.91 -10.45
C LYS A 135 -9.81 28.72 -9.01
N SER A 136 -11.11 28.83 -8.73
CA SER A 136 -11.66 28.63 -7.38
C SER A 136 -11.65 27.15 -6.95
N ILE A 137 -11.79 26.21 -7.89
CA ILE A 137 -11.62 24.77 -7.63
C ILE A 137 -10.13 24.38 -7.60
N GLN A 138 -9.25 25.16 -8.24
CA GLN A 138 -7.80 24.91 -8.29
C GLN A 138 -7.04 25.28 -7.01
N ARG A 139 -7.72 25.78 -5.96
CA ARG A 139 -7.14 26.09 -4.63
C ARG A 139 -7.22 24.95 -3.61
N SER A 140 -7.59 23.72 -3.98
CA SER A 140 -7.28 22.54 -3.15
C SER A 140 -5.86 22.03 -3.46
N ILE A 141 -4.87 22.83 -3.04
CA ILE A 141 -3.45 22.79 -3.44
C ILE A 141 -2.65 21.64 -2.79
N GLY A 142 -3.26 20.46 -2.68
CA GLY A 142 -2.61 19.19 -2.30
C GLY A 142 -2.84 18.04 -3.28
N TYR A 143 -3.93 18.09 -4.05
CA TYR A 143 -4.34 16.99 -4.94
C TYR A 143 -3.61 16.98 -6.28
N LYS A 144 -3.28 18.14 -6.87
CA LYS A 144 -2.62 18.18 -8.20
C LYS A 144 -1.20 17.61 -8.21
N ARG A 145 -0.45 17.77 -7.10
CA ARG A 145 0.93 17.26 -6.96
C ARG A 145 1.00 15.77 -6.65
N THR A 146 -0.05 15.20 -6.07
CA THR A 146 -0.17 13.75 -5.84
C THR A 146 -0.61 13.04 -7.11
N ILE A 147 -1.55 13.59 -7.88
CA ILE A 147 -2.09 13.01 -9.13
C ILE A 147 -0.99 12.72 -10.17
N THR A 148 -0.02 13.62 -10.37
CA THR A 148 1.08 13.41 -11.33
C THR A 148 2.00 12.24 -10.98
N ASN A 149 2.09 11.88 -9.69
CA ASN A 149 2.92 10.77 -9.25
C ASN A 149 2.25 9.40 -9.47
N TYR A 150 0.92 9.37 -9.61
CA TYR A 150 0.13 8.14 -9.77
C TYR A 150 -0.50 7.97 -11.16
N SER A 151 -0.24 8.91 -12.07
CA SER A 151 -0.75 8.90 -13.44
C SER A 151 0.37 8.66 -14.45
N LYS A 152 0.24 7.63 -15.28
CA LYS A 152 1.16 7.36 -16.40
C LYS A 152 0.42 7.53 -17.71
N ARG A 153 0.99 8.25 -18.68
CA ARG A 153 0.42 8.28 -20.04
C ARG A 153 0.61 6.92 -20.71
N VAL A 154 -0.45 6.37 -21.29
CA VAL A 154 -0.41 5.03 -21.90
C VAL A 154 -1.15 5.05 -23.24
N ASN A 155 -0.67 4.23 -24.18
CA ASN A 155 -1.36 3.97 -25.44
C ASN A 155 -2.12 2.63 -25.30
N ARG A 156 -3.42 2.69 -25.02
CA ARG A 156 -4.31 1.51 -25.00
C ARG A 156 -5.52 1.75 -25.90
N LEU A 157 -6.09 0.66 -26.40
CA LEU A 157 -7.39 0.70 -27.05
C LEU A 157 -8.47 0.86 -26.00
N LEU A 158 -9.39 1.79 -26.22
CA LEU A 158 -10.54 2.01 -25.36
C LEU A 158 -11.66 1.03 -25.71
N SER A 159 -12.54 0.76 -24.75
CA SER A 159 -13.79 0.03 -25.01
C SER A 159 -14.51 0.65 -26.22
N HIS A 160 -15.03 -0.20 -27.11
CA HIS A 160 -15.68 0.18 -28.36
C HIS A 160 -14.80 0.95 -29.36
N CYS A 161 -13.47 0.84 -29.26
CA CYS A 161 -12.53 1.50 -30.17
C CYS A 161 -12.71 3.02 -30.22
N SER A 162 -13.10 3.62 -29.10
CA SER A 162 -13.30 5.06 -28.99
C SER A 162 -12.00 5.83 -29.23
N GLN A 163 -12.08 7.05 -29.78
CA GLN A 163 -10.91 7.86 -30.09
C GLN A 163 -10.08 8.16 -28.83
N VAL A 164 -8.79 7.83 -28.89
CA VAL A 164 -7.82 8.09 -27.83
C VAL A 164 -7.22 9.48 -28.05
N TYR A 165 -7.36 10.35 -27.05
CA TYR A 165 -6.75 11.69 -27.03
C TYR A 165 -5.53 11.67 -26.11
N TYR A 166 -5.70 12.09 -24.85
CA TYR A 166 -4.68 12.04 -23.82
C TYR A 166 -5.11 11.04 -22.74
N LEU A 167 -4.73 9.78 -22.95
CA LEU A 167 -5.06 8.67 -22.05
C LEU A 167 -4.03 8.53 -20.94
N TYR A 168 -4.51 8.57 -19.71
CA TYR A 168 -3.71 8.35 -18.51
C TYR A 168 -4.25 7.16 -17.72
N GLU A 169 -3.32 6.29 -17.33
CA GLU A 169 -3.55 5.19 -16.40
C GLU A 169 -3.30 5.69 -14.98
N TYR A 170 -4.31 5.53 -14.11
CA TYR A 170 -4.22 5.87 -12.70
C TYR A 170 -4.17 4.61 -11.86
N ARG A 171 -3.19 4.53 -10.95
CA ARG A 171 -3.07 3.45 -9.95
C ARG A 171 -3.26 4.01 -8.56
N LEU A 172 -4.42 3.79 -7.96
CA LEU A 172 -4.79 4.37 -6.68
C LEU A 172 -4.99 3.32 -5.60
N ASP A 173 -4.45 3.61 -4.43
CA ASP A 173 -4.80 2.93 -3.18
C ASP A 173 -6.17 3.40 -2.66
N LYS A 174 -6.80 2.59 -1.81
CA LYS A 174 -8.16 2.81 -1.27
C LYS A 174 -8.43 4.24 -0.79
N ASN A 175 -7.53 4.79 0.04
CA ASN A 175 -7.73 6.10 0.66
C ASN A 175 -7.75 7.23 -0.38
N HIS A 176 -6.90 7.14 -1.39
CA HIS A 176 -6.84 8.14 -2.46
C HIS A 176 -7.99 7.99 -3.45
N PHE A 177 -8.47 6.75 -3.68
CA PHE A 177 -9.57 6.49 -4.59
C PHE A 177 -10.87 7.19 -4.17
N HIS A 178 -11.25 7.19 -2.90
CA HIS A 178 -12.51 7.79 -2.46
C HIS A 178 -12.57 9.30 -2.75
N ASN A 179 -11.50 10.01 -2.43
CA ASN A 179 -11.38 11.45 -2.69
C ASN A 179 -11.38 11.72 -4.20
N TYR A 180 -10.64 10.91 -4.96
CA TYR A 180 -10.53 11.07 -6.40
C TYR A 180 -11.83 10.72 -7.14
N TYR A 181 -12.59 9.74 -6.65
CA TYR A 181 -13.89 9.35 -7.22
C TYR A 181 -14.86 10.54 -7.23
N THR A 182 -14.96 11.26 -6.12
CA THR A 182 -15.82 12.46 -6.01
C THR A 182 -15.40 13.54 -7.01
N TYR A 183 -14.09 13.77 -7.15
CA TYR A 183 -13.54 14.70 -8.13
C TYR A 183 -13.89 14.28 -9.57
N ILE A 184 -13.66 13.01 -9.92
CA ILE A 184 -13.92 12.49 -11.26
C ILE A 184 -15.40 12.54 -11.62
N ILE A 185 -16.29 12.20 -10.70
CA ILE A 185 -17.75 12.28 -10.94
C ILE A 185 -18.17 13.73 -11.23
N THR A 186 -17.57 14.70 -10.53
CA THR A 186 -17.80 16.13 -10.79
C THR A 186 -17.27 16.52 -12.17
N GLU A 187 -16.07 16.07 -12.56
CA GLU A 187 -15.49 16.34 -13.87
C GLU A 187 -16.23 15.66 -15.04
N LEU A 188 -16.80 14.47 -14.81
CA LEU A 188 -17.63 13.77 -15.81
C LEU A 188 -18.86 14.59 -16.20
N SER A 189 -19.41 15.39 -15.27
CA SER A 189 -20.53 16.28 -15.57
C SER A 189 -20.16 17.40 -16.57
N ASN A 190 -18.87 17.75 -16.67
CA ASN A 190 -18.38 18.80 -17.58
C ASN A 190 -18.08 18.27 -19.01
N SER A 191 -18.34 17.00 -19.31
CA SER A 191 -18.22 16.34 -20.64
C SER A 191 -16.83 16.32 -21.32
N ASN A 192 -15.82 16.94 -20.71
CA ASN A 192 -14.47 17.09 -21.28
C ASN A 192 -13.59 15.85 -21.15
N ILE A 193 -14.04 14.86 -20.38
CA ILE A 193 -13.25 13.71 -19.94
C ILE A 193 -14.07 12.42 -20.09
N GLY A 194 -13.43 11.36 -20.58
CA GLY A 194 -13.99 10.00 -20.58
C GLY A 194 -13.27 9.12 -19.56
N VAL A 195 -14.02 8.36 -18.76
CA VAL A 195 -13.47 7.49 -17.71
C VAL A 195 -13.82 6.04 -18.03
N TYR A 196 -12.82 5.16 -17.95
CA TYR A 196 -12.93 3.75 -18.34
C TYR A 196 -12.43 2.86 -17.20
N GLU A 197 -13.07 1.70 -17.04
CA GLU A 197 -12.72 0.64 -16.07
C GLU A 197 -12.75 1.04 -14.59
N MET A 198 -13.24 2.24 -14.26
CA MET A 198 -13.35 2.72 -12.87
C MET A 198 -14.25 1.83 -11.99
N ASN A 199 -15.27 1.21 -12.58
CA ASN A 199 -16.22 0.35 -11.89
C ASN A 199 -15.82 -1.13 -11.87
N VAL A 200 -14.63 -1.49 -12.38
CA VAL A 200 -14.17 -2.88 -12.41
C VAL A 200 -13.82 -3.34 -10.99
N PRO A 201 -14.50 -4.39 -10.47
CA PRO A 201 -14.24 -4.93 -9.13
C PRO A 201 -12.78 -5.39 -8.95
N LEU A 202 -12.29 -5.34 -7.72
CA LEU A 202 -10.89 -5.64 -7.42
C LEU A 202 -10.60 -7.15 -7.47
N ASP A 203 -11.56 -7.97 -7.10
CA ASP A 203 -11.58 -9.43 -7.19
C ASP A 203 -11.56 -9.91 -8.64
N PHE A 204 -12.38 -9.31 -9.51
CA PHE A 204 -12.33 -9.60 -10.93
C PHE A 204 -10.99 -9.17 -11.55
N ARG A 205 -10.44 -8.04 -11.10
CA ARG A 205 -9.10 -7.59 -11.52
C ARG A 205 -8.00 -8.53 -11.03
N LEU A 206 -8.09 -9.03 -9.80
CA LEU A 206 -7.20 -10.07 -9.29
C LEU A 206 -7.23 -11.28 -10.23
N LEU A 207 -8.41 -11.76 -10.61
CA LEU A 207 -8.56 -12.91 -11.52
C LEU A 207 -8.01 -12.69 -12.92
N ILE A 208 -8.29 -11.54 -13.54
CA ILE A 208 -7.81 -11.26 -14.90
C ILE A 208 -6.30 -11.15 -14.90
N ILE A 209 -5.75 -10.47 -13.89
CA ILE A 209 -4.36 -10.09 -13.93
C ILE A 209 -3.47 -11.14 -13.28
N LEU A 210 -3.83 -11.71 -12.13
CA LEU A 210 -3.13 -12.87 -11.59
C LEU A 210 -3.49 -14.12 -12.40
N ASP A 211 -2.51 -14.62 -13.14
CA ASP A 211 -2.56 -15.95 -13.73
C ASP A 211 -2.44 -17.05 -12.65
N CYS A 212 -2.65 -18.30 -13.04
CA CYS A 212 -2.51 -19.47 -12.20
C CYS A 212 -1.08 -19.71 -11.69
N ILE A 213 -0.07 -19.12 -12.34
CA ILE A 213 1.34 -19.19 -11.94
C ILE A 213 1.92 -17.77 -11.90
N CYS A 214 2.53 -17.41 -10.77
CA CYS A 214 3.22 -16.13 -10.62
C CYS A 214 4.57 -16.29 -9.91
N SER A 215 5.47 -15.33 -10.10
CA SER A 215 6.74 -15.26 -9.38
C SER A 215 7.00 -13.84 -8.90
N LEU A 216 7.84 -13.69 -7.89
CA LEU A 216 8.27 -12.36 -7.46
C LEU A 216 9.39 -11.84 -8.36
N HIS A 217 9.31 -10.58 -8.79
CA HIS A 217 10.40 -9.92 -9.51
C HIS A 217 11.68 -9.95 -8.69
N LYS A 218 12.80 -10.28 -9.37
CA LYS A 218 14.09 -10.45 -8.70
C LYS A 218 14.59 -9.20 -7.98
N GLU A 219 14.18 -8.03 -8.45
CA GLU A 219 14.54 -6.74 -7.83
C GLU A 219 13.95 -6.56 -6.43
N HIS A 220 12.87 -7.28 -6.10
CA HIS A 220 12.13 -7.13 -4.86
C HIS A 220 12.41 -8.22 -3.81
N HIS A 221 13.29 -9.18 -4.10
CA HIS A 221 13.72 -10.19 -3.12
C HIS A 221 14.24 -9.56 -1.81
N CYS A 222 14.99 -8.46 -1.93
CA CYS A 222 15.67 -7.81 -0.80
C CYS A 222 14.81 -6.78 -0.06
N THR A 223 13.72 -6.29 -0.67
CA THR A 223 12.87 -5.25 -0.06
C THR A 223 11.79 -5.86 0.83
N ASN A 224 11.38 -7.10 0.56
CA ASN A 224 10.24 -7.75 1.22
C ASN A 224 10.61 -8.96 2.10
N ILE A 225 11.81 -8.95 2.69
CA ILE A 225 12.43 -10.14 3.33
C ILE A 225 11.59 -10.76 4.46
N LEU A 226 10.73 -10.01 5.14
CA LEU A 226 9.98 -10.50 6.31
C LEU A 226 8.47 -10.32 6.19
N SER A 227 7.98 -9.73 5.10
CA SER A 227 6.58 -9.37 4.98
C SER A 227 5.91 -10.23 3.91
N ASN A 228 4.86 -10.94 4.31
CA ASN A 228 4.03 -11.73 3.39
C ASN A 228 3.04 -10.86 2.59
N LEU A 229 3.21 -9.53 2.60
CA LEU A 229 2.38 -8.58 1.87
C LEU A 229 3.08 -8.20 0.57
N TYR A 230 2.53 -8.64 -0.55
CA TYR A 230 3.07 -8.39 -1.88
C TYR A 230 2.22 -7.37 -2.60
N HIS A 231 2.85 -6.32 -3.11
CA HIS A 231 2.19 -5.43 -4.04
C HIS A 231 2.07 -6.12 -5.39
N PHE A 232 0.90 -5.99 -6.01
CA PHE A 232 0.64 -6.56 -7.33
C PHE A 232 1.73 -6.23 -8.39
N ASN A 233 2.27 -5.01 -8.39
CA ASN A 233 3.31 -4.60 -9.34
C ASN A 233 4.65 -5.36 -9.17
N GLN A 234 4.85 -6.04 -8.04
CA GLN A 234 6.06 -6.79 -7.74
C GLN A 234 5.98 -8.22 -8.30
N LEU A 235 4.80 -8.68 -8.70
CA LEU A 235 4.55 -10.02 -9.19
C LEU A 235 4.68 -10.05 -10.73
N GLU A 236 5.34 -11.08 -11.23
CA GLU A 236 5.48 -11.40 -12.64
C GLU A 236 4.62 -12.63 -12.97
N PHE A 237 4.02 -12.63 -14.16
CA PHE A 237 3.29 -13.79 -14.67
C PHE A 237 4.23 -14.71 -15.40
N LEU A 238 4.13 -16.01 -15.11
CA LEU A 238 4.85 -17.03 -15.83
C LEU A 238 3.88 -17.76 -16.75
N SER A 239 4.28 -17.94 -17.99
CA SER A 239 3.45 -18.62 -18.99
C SER A 239 3.34 -20.12 -18.66
N LEU A 240 2.16 -20.70 -18.87
CA LEU A 240 1.94 -22.15 -18.82
C LEU A 240 2.82 -22.96 -19.79
N SER A 241 3.44 -22.29 -20.78
CA SER A 241 4.42 -22.92 -21.67
C SER A 241 5.76 -23.18 -20.99
N GLU A 242 6.10 -22.41 -19.95
CA GLU A 242 7.36 -22.51 -19.21
C GLU A 242 7.24 -23.46 -18.02
N GLN A 243 6.07 -23.49 -17.36
CA GLN A 243 5.80 -24.31 -16.19
C GLN A 243 4.41 -24.94 -16.23
N THR A 244 4.32 -26.20 -15.81
CA THR A 244 3.04 -26.91 -15.67
C THR A 244 2.35 -26.57 -14.36
N TYR A 245 1.08 -26.18 -14.44
CA TYR A 245 0.23 -25.94 -13.27
C TYR A 245 -0.27 -27.25 -12.65
N LEU A 246 -0.13 -27.42 -11.33
CA LEU A 246 -0.62 -28.54 -10.52
C LEU A 246 -0.41 -29.92 -11.17
N GLN A 247 0.83 -30.39 -11.18
CA GLN A 247 1.14 -31.73 -11.68
C GLN A 247 0.41 -32.83 -10.87
N SER A 248 0.17 -33.97 -11.53
CA SER A 248 -0.46 -35.11 -10.87
C SER A 248 0.42 -35.63 -9.73
N GLY A 249 -0.15 -35.74 -8.53
CA GLY A 249 0.55 -36.21 -7.33
C GLY A 249 1.15 -35.12 -6.44
N THR A 250 0.98 -33.82 -6.77
CA THR A 250 1.50 -32.75 -5.91
C THR A 250 0.66 -32.50 -4.66
N LEU A 251 -0.65 -32.82 -4.69
CA LEU A 251 -1.57 -32.61 -3.57
C LEU A 251 -2.18 -33.93 -3.10
N GLN A 252 -2.26 -34.11 -1.79
CA GLN A 252 -3.04 -35.18 -1.18
C GLN A 252 -4.50 -34.70 -1.04
N CYS A 253 -5.41 -35.39 -1.71
CA CYS A 253 -6.84 -35.06 -1.66
C CYS A 253 -7.53 -35.86 -0.56
N ILE A 254 -8.27 -35.17 0.31
CA ILE A 254 -9.21 -35.79 1.25
C ILE A 254 -10.61 -35.62 0.67
N TYR A 255 -11.31 -36.74 0.45
CA TYR A 255 -12.68 -36.73 -0.05
C TYR A 255 -13.64 -36.81 1.13
N ILE A 256 -14.43 -35.75 1.32
CA ILE A 256 -15.49 -35.71 2.34
C ILE A 256 -16.81 -35.92 1.61
N TYR A 257 -17.45 -37.06 1.86
CA TYR A 257 -18.79 -37.36 1.35
C TYR A 257 -19.83 -37.02 2.42
N LYS A 258 -20.91 -36.37 2.01
CA LYS A 258 -22.10 -36.18 2.83
C LYS A 258 -23.21 -37.02 2.19
N GLU A 259 -23.66 -38.06 2.90
CA GLU A 259 -24.88 -38.76 2.52
C GLU A 259 -26.09 -37.84 2.79
N GLU A 260 -27.01 -37.78 1.82
CA GLU A 260 -28.28 -37.03 1.92
C GLU A 260 -29.29 -37.71 2.84
#